data_AF-A0AAE4GDR1-F1
#
_entry.id   AF-A0AAE4GDR1-F1
#
_cell.length_a   1.000
_cell.length_b   1.000
_cell.length_c   1.000
_cell.angle_alpha   90.00
_cell.angle_beta   90.00
_cell.angle_gamma   90.00
#
_symmetry.space_group_name_H-M   'P 1'
#
loop_
_entity.id
_entity.type
_entity.pdbx_description
1 polymer ?
#
loop_
_entity_poly.entity_id
_entity_poly.type
_entity_poly.pdbx_seq_one_letter_code
_entity_poly.pdbx_strand_id
1 'polypeptide(L)' 'MSSNPVLQNLRHMDKKFDEISQKINDFNRQQVDGEMPDPATFMDLLQKQSVTKSAMSAQFNLLQKPLKTVLNETK' A
#
# COMPACT_ATOMS: atom_id res chain seq x y z
N MET A 1 -17.39 6.86 18.23
CA MET A 1 -17.01 6.61 16.82
C MET A 1 -16.38 5.23 16.75
N SER A 2 -16.99 4.29 16.04
CA SER A 2 -16.51 2.91 15.92
C SER A 2 -15.26 2.86 15.04
N SER A 3 -14.10 2.74 15.68
CA SER A 3 -12.81 2.54 15.02
C SER A 3 -12.75 1.15 14.40
N ASN A 4 -13.18 0.99 13.15
CA ASN A 4 -13.01 -0.27 12.42
C ASN A 4 -11.50 -0.53 12.24
N PRO A 5 -10.91 -1.56 12.88
CA PRO A 5 -9.47 -1.80 12.86
C PRO A 5 -8.93 -2.02 11.45
N VAL A 6 -9.74 -2.60 10.56
CA VAL A 6 -9.33 -2.87 9.18
C VAL A 6 -9.26 -1.58 8.37
N LEU A 7 -10.19 -0.65 8.56
CA LEU A 7 -10.14 0.67 7.92
C LEU A 7 -8.94 1.50 8.43
N GLN A 8 -8.59 1.39 9.71
CA GLN A 8 -7.39 2.03 10.25
C GLN A 8 -6.10 1.44 9.65
N ASN A 9 -6.02 0.11 9.56
CA ASN A 9 -4.90 -0.58 8.93
C ASN A 9 -4.78 -0.22 7.44
N LEU A 10 -5.89 -0.14 6.71
CA LEU A 10 -5.90 0.30 5.32
C LEU A 10 -5.35 1.72 5.17
N ARG A 11 -5.79 2.68 6.00
CA ARG A 11 -5.26 4.05 5.98
C ARG A 11 -3.77 4.11 6.29
N HIS A 12 -3.29 3.29 7.23
CA HIS A 12 -1.88 3.23 7.55
C HIS A 12 -1.04 2.69 6.38
N MET A 13 -1.52 1.63 5.73
CA MET A 13 -0.84 1.06 4.56
C MET A 13 -0.89 1.99 3.34
N ASP A 14 -1.98 2.72 3.16
CA ASP A 14 -2.14 3.72 2.10
C ASP A 14 -1.11 4.85 2.27
N LYS A 15 -1.00 5.41 3.48
CA LYS A 15 0.05 6.39 3.80
C LYS A 15 1.46 5.85 3.54
N LYS A 16 1.73 4.61 3.94
CA LYS A 16 3.03 3.96 3.68
C LYS A 16 3.30 3.77 2.19
N PHE A 17 2.27 3.46 1.40
CA PHE A 17 2.36 3.32 -0.04
C PHE A 17 2.71 4.67 -0.71
N ASP A 18 2.09 5.76 -0.27
CA ASP A 18 2.40 7.11 -0.73
C ASP A 18 3.83 7.52 -0.39
N GLU A 19 4.28 7.25 0.84
CA GLU A 19 5.66 7.53 1.28
C GLU A 19 6.69 6.77 0.43
N ILE A 20 6.43 5.51 0.08
CA ILE A 20 7.31 4.73 -0.80
C ILE A 20 7.30 5.33 -2.22
N SER A 21 6.13 5.72 -2.72
CA SER A 21 5.98 6.31 -4.05
C SER A 21 6.71 7.66 -4.16
N GLN A 22 6.70 8.47 -3.10
CA GLN A 22 7.49 9.69 -3.00
C GLN A 22 9.00 9.40 -3.10
N LYS A 23 9.51 8.41 -2.36
CA LYS A 23 10.93 8.03 -2.42
C LYS A 23 11.37 7.52 -3.80
N ILE A 24 10.49 6.82 -4.51
CA ILE A 24 10.73 6.41 -5.90
C ILE A 24 10.83 7.64 -6.81
N ASN A 25 9.94 8.61 -6.64
CA ASN A 25 10.00 9.86 -7.39
C ASN A 25 11.26 10.66 -7.08
N ASP A 26 11.69 10.69 -5.82
CA ASP A 26 12.93 11.35 -5.42
C ASP A 26 14.16 10.67 -6.03
N PHE A 27 14.21 9.33 -6.06
CA PHE A 27 15.24 8.58 -6.78
C PHE A 27 15.32 8.99 -8.26
N ASN A 28 14.16 9.09 -8.93
CA ASN A 28 14.12 9.53 -10.34
C ASN A 28 14.58 10.98 -10.51
N ARG A 29 14.23 11.88 -9.58
CA ARG A 29 14.71 13.27 -9.59
C ARG A 29 16.22 13.36 -9.45
N GLN A 30 16.78 12.63 -8.50
CA GLN A 30 18.23 12.56 -8.30
C GLN A 30 18.96 12.12 -9.58
N GLN A 31 18.44 11.12 -10.30
CA GLN A 31 19.00 10.71 -11.60
C GLN A 31 18.92 11.81 -12.66
N VAL A 32 17.82 12.56 -12.72
CA VAL A 32 17.65 13.70 -13.65
C VAL A 32 18.60 14.85 -13.31
N ASP A 33 18.86 15.08 -12.02
CA ASP A 33 19.78 16.09 -11.51
C ASP A 33 21.27 15.70 -11.70
N GLY A 34 21.53 14.50 -12.26
CA GLY A 34 22.88 13.99 -12.55
C GLY A 34 23.54 13.26 -11.38
N GLU A 35 22.80 13.03 -10.29
CA GLU A 35 23.26 12.16 -9.22
C GLU A 35 23.20 10.68 -9.64
N MET A 36 24.00 9.84 -8.98
CA MET A 36 23.98 8.39 -9.14
C MET A 36 23.46 7.72 -7.86
N PRO A 37 22.14 7.81 -7.59
CA PRO A 37 21.56 7.14 -6.43
C PRO A 37 21.65 5.62 -6.57
N ASP A 38 21.77 4.92 -5.44
CA ASP A 38 22.01 3.47 -5.41
C ASP A 38 20.84 2.66 -6.03
N PRO A 39 21.09 1.92 -7.13
CA PRO A 39 20.05 1.11 -7.77
C PRO A 39 19.47 0.00 -6.87
N ALA A 40 20.23 -0.51 -5.89
CA ALA A 40 19.72 -1.50 -4.96
C ALA A 40 18.60 -0.92 -4.08
N THR A 41 18.76 0.34 -3.66
CA THR A 41 17.73 1.10 -2.95
C THR A 41 16.44 1.24 -3.76
N PHE A 42 16.54 1.48 -5.08
CA PHE A 42 15.36 1.54 -5.95
C PHE A 42 14.62 0.19 -6.02
N MET A 43 15.36 -0.92 -6.17
CA MET A 43 14.76 -2.25 -6.20
C MET A 43 14.06 -2.60 -4.89
N ASP A 44 14.65 -2.24 -3.75
CA ASP A 44 14.04 -2.39 -2.43
C ASP A 44 12.76 -1.55 -2.29
N LEU A 45 12.75 -0.30 -2.77
CA LEU A 45 11.55 0.54 -2.80
C LEU A 45 10.43 -0.07 -3.64
N LEU A 46 10.73 -0.61 -4.83
CA LEU A 46 9.76 -1.30 -5.67
C LEU A 46 9.19 -2.55 -4.99
N GLN A 47 10.05 -3.35 -4.35
CA GLN A 47 9.62 -4.53 -3.60
C GLN A 47 8.68 -4.13 -2.45
N LYS A 48 9.03 -3.10 -1.68
CA LYS A 48 8.20 -2.57 -0.60
C LYS A 48 6.84 -2.06 -1.11
N GLN A 49 6.83 -1.37 -2.25
CA GLN A 49 5.60 -0.89 -2.89
C GLN A 49 4.67 -2.06 -3.27
N SER A 50 5.23 -3.10 -3.91
CA SER A 50 4.50 -4.31 -4.32
C SER A 50 3.89 -5.07 -3.14
N VAL A 51 4.68 -5.31 -2.08
CA VAL A 51 4.20 -6.00 -0.87
C VAL A 51 3.11 -5.19 -0.17
N THR A 52 3.29 -3.86 -0.06
CA THR A 52 2.29 -2.98 0.57
C THR A 52 0.96 -3.01 -0.19
N LYS A 53 1.00 -2.95 -1.53
CA LYS A 53 -0.21 -3.08 -2.37
C LYS A 53 -0.90 -4.44 -2.22
N SER A 54 -0.12 -5.50 -2.14
CA SER A 54 -0.65 -6.87 -1.95
C SER A 54 -1.33 -7.01 -0.59
N ALA A 55 -0.73 -6.46 0.47
CA ALA A 55 -1.31 -6.44 1.80
C ALA A 55 -2.62 -5.62 1.87
N MET A 56 -2.66 -4.44 1.23
CA MET A 56 -3.88 -3.63 1.11
C MET A 56 -5.01 -4.40 0.43
N SER A 57 -4.71 -5.05 -0.70
CA SER A 57 -5.68 -5.88 -1.43
C SER A 57 -6.22 -7.03 -0.56
N ALA A 58 -5.34 -7.68 0.21
CA ALA A 58 -5.74 -8.75 1.12
C ALA A 58 -6.67 -8.25 2.24
N GLN A 59 -6.35 -7.11 2.87
CA GLN A 59 -7.18 -6.49 3.91
C GLN A 59 -8.54 -6.05 3.35
N PHE A 60 -8.58 -5.51 2.14
CA PHE A 60 -9.84 -5.18 1.47
C PHE A 60 -10.70 -6.42 1.20
N ASN A 61 -10.10 -7.50 0.73
CA ASN A 61 -10.82 -8.77 0.52
C ASN A 61 -11.37 -9.35 1.84
N LEU A 62 -10.64 -9.20 2.95
CA LEU A 62 -11.13 -9.60 4.28
C LEU A 62 -12.35 -8.78 4.72
N LEU A 63 -12.43 -7.49 4.38
CA LEU A 63 -13.63 -6.68 4.61
C LEU A 63 -14.82 -7.12 3.76
N GLN A 64 -14.58 -7.51 2.51
CA GLN A 64 -15.65 -7.93 1.60
C GLN A 64 -16.30 -9.26 1.98
N LYS A 65 -15.53 -10.20 2.54
CA LYS A 65 -16.03 -11.55 2.87
C LYS A 65 -17.26 -11.52 3.80
N PRO A 66 -17.24 -10.86 4.98
CA PRO A 66 -18.40 -10.75 5.85
C PRO A 66 -19.59 -10.06 5.18
N LEU A 67 -19.35 -9.00 4.40
CA LEU A 67 -20.42 -8.27 3.72
C LEU A 67 -21.18 -9.17 2.74
N LYS A 68 -20.46 -10.00 1.98
CA LYS A 68 -21.07 -10.97 1.05
C LYS A 68 -21.83 -12.07 1.79
N THR A 69 -21.31 -12.55 2.93
CA THR A 69 -22.00 -13.57 3.75
C THR A 69 -23.31 -13.05 4.31
N VAL A 70 -23.30 -11.87 4.95
CA VAL A 70 -24.52 -11.25 5.51
C VAL A 70 -25.58 -11.05 4.43
N LEU A 71 -25.20 -10.52 3.27
CA LEU A 71 -26.14 -10.30 2.14
C LEU A 71 -26.76 -11.59 1.60
N ASN A 72 -26.05 -12.73 1.68
CA ASN A 72 -26.56 -14.02 1.23
C ASN A 72 -27.44 -14.72 2.28
N GLU A 73 -27.21 -14.49 3.57
CA GLU A 73 -28.03 -15.05 4.66
C GLU A 73 -29.36 -14.28 4.86
N THR A 74 -29.51 -13.10 4.24
CA THR A 74 -30.76 -12.30 4.32
C THR A 74 -31.74 -12.59 3.18
N LYS A 75 -31.51 -13.64 2.37
CA LYS A 75 -32.41 -14.12 1.30
C LYS A 75 -33.05 -15.44 1.68
#